data_AF-A0A7U9N3I2-F1
#
_entry.id   AF-A0A7U9N3I2-F1
#
_cell.length_a   1.000
_cell.length_b   1.000
_cell.length_c   1.000
_cell.angle_alpha   90.00
_cell.angle_beta   90.00
_cell.angle_gamma   90.00
#
_symmetry.space_group_name_H-M   'P 1'
#
loop_
_entity.id
_entity.type
_entity.pdbx_description
1 polymer ?
#
loop_
_entity_poly.entity_id
_entity_poly.type
_entity_poly.pdbx_seq_one_letter_code
_entity_poly.pdbx_strand_id
1 'polypeptide(L)'
;MKITRYKQSLYQDWKDGEIFQQEYREMKVDYERQAARLSDLLARLTAERKQLSNGVDQQHAALIVFAKYQNIEKLTCEILIELVDHIKIYENGNISVHFKFADEFCRISEYIEINTIDTAEAG
;
A
#
# COMPACT_ATOMS: atom_id res chain seq x y z
N MET A 1 -2.46 20.36 -13.82
CA MET A 1 -3.90 20.38 -14.19
C MET A 1 -4.10 20.85 -15.64
N LYS A 2 -3.87 19.99 -16.64
CA LYS A 2 -4.09 20.34 -18.06
C LYS A 2 -5.57 20.29 -18.46
N ILE A 3 -6.32 19.30 -17.95
CA ILE A 3 -7.76 19.12 -18.21
C ILE A 3 -8.59 20.31 -17.73
N THR A 4 -8.27 20.89 -16.56
CA THR A 4 -8.95 22.10 -16.06
C THR A 4 -8.78 23.28 -17.01
N ARG A 5 -7.56 23.46 -17.56
CA ARG A 5 -7.27 24.53 -18.52
C ARG A 5 -7.99 24.30 -19.85
N TYR A 6 -8.08 23.06 -20.32
CA TYR A 6 -8.84 22.71 -21.53
C TYR A 6 -10.34 22.93 -21.37
N LYS A 7 -10.93 22.56 -20.22
CA LYS A 7 -12.35 22.84 -19.92
C LYS A 7 -12.67 24.34 -19.90
N GLN A 8 -11.71 25.16 -19.45
CA GLN A 8 -11.90 26.61 -19.37
C GLN A 8 -11.78 27.30 -20.72
N SER A 9 -10.85 26.87 -21.59
CA SER A 9 -10.78 27.33 -22.99
C SER A 9 -12.06 26.96 -23.74
N LEU A 10 -12.48 25.70 -23.62
CA LEU A 10 -13.67 25.17 -24.29
C LEU A 10 -14.96 25.94 -23.93
N TYR A 11 -15.08 26.42 -22.69
CA TYR A 11 -16.21 27.25 -22.28
C TYR A 11 -16.21 28.63 -22.94
N GLN A 12 -15.03 29.21 -23.17
CA GLN A 12 -14.90 30.48 -23.87
C GLN A 12 -15.18 30.34 -25.36
N ASP A 13 -14.65 29.30 -26.00
CA ASP A 13 -14.90 29.03 -27.42
C ASP A 13 -16.41 28.84 -27.70
N TRP A 14 -17.16 28.21 -26.77
CA TRP A 14 -18.63 28.14 -26.85
C TRP A 14 -19.31 29.50 -26.64
N LYS A 15 -18.84 30.29 -25.67
CA LYS A 15 -19.41 31.59 -25.33
C LYS A 15 -19.23 32.61 -26.45
N ASP A 16 -18.10 32.51 -27.16
CA ASP A 16 -17.75 33.37 -28.30
C ASP A 16 -18.40 32.88 -29.62
N GLY A 17 -19.13 31.76 -29.57
CA GLY A 17 -19.89 31.22 -30.70
C GLY A 17 -19.02 30.47 -31.73
N GLU A 18 -17.77 30.18 -31.39
CA GLU A 18 -16.82 29.48 -32.28
C GLU A 18 -17.12 27.98 -32.40
N ILE A 19 -17.87 27.41 -31.45
CA ILE A 19 -18.36 26.04 -31.48
C ILE A 19 -19.85 25.96 -31.17
N PHE A 20 -20.53 24.99 -31.77
CA PHE A 20 -21.94 24.74 -31.49
C PHE A 20 -22.12 24.16 -30.08
N GLN A 21 -23.26 24.46 -29.45
CA GLN A 21 -23.59 23.97 -28.11
C GLN A 21 -23.53 22.44 -27.98
N GLN A 22 -23.80 21.73 -29.09
CA GLN A 22 -23.70 20.27 -29.17
C GLN A 22 -22.25 19.79 -29.05
N GLU A 23 -21.33 20.40 -29.80
CA GLU A 23 -19.89 20.10 -29.80
C GLU A 23 -19.28 20.38 -28.42
N TYR A 24 -19.70 21.47 -27.76
CA TYR A 24 -19.32 21.77 -26.38
C TYR A 24 -19.73 20.66 -25.41
N ARG A 25 -20.97 20.15 -25.51
CA ARG A 25 -21.47 19.09 -24.62
C ARG A 25 -20.74 17.78 -24.83
N GLU A 26 -20.51 17.39 -26.08
CA GLU A 26 -19.80 16.15 -26.41
C GLU A 26 -18.36 16.18 -25.88
N MET A 27 -17.65 17.28 -26.12
CA MET A 27 -16.26 17.45 -25.69
C MET A 27 -16.14 17.57 -24.16
N LYS A 28 -17.13 18.18 -23.49
CA LYS A 28 -17.22 18.20 -22.02
C LYS A 28 -17.35 16.80 -21.43
N VAL A 29 -18.24 15.97 -22.00
CA VAL A 29 -18.47 14.59 -21.56
C VAL A 29 -17.19 13.75 -21.75
N ASP A 30 -16.49 13.92 -22.85
CA ASP A 30 -15.23 13.21 -23.08
C ASP A 30 -14.13 13.60 -22.09
N TYR A 31 -14.01 14.88 -21.75
CA TYR A 31 -13.07 15.32 -20.72
C TYR A 31 -13.42 14.81 -19.33
N GLU A 32 -14.71 14.70 -19.01
CA GLU A 32 -15.16 14.09 -17.76
C GLU A 32 -14.81 12.60 -17.69
N ARG A 33 -15.03 11.87 -18.79
CA ARG A 33 -14.64 10.46 -18.89
C ARG A 33 -13.13 10.25 -18.78
N GLN A 34 -12.33 11.09 -19.44
CA GLN A 34 -10.87 11.02 -19.36
C GLN A 34 -10.36 11.32 -17.95
N ALA A 35 -10.94 12.33 -17.28
CA ALA A 35 -10.58 12.65 -15.90
C ALA A 35 -10.89 11.49 -14.94
N ALA A 36 -12.06 10.87 -15.07
CA ALA A 36 -12.43 9.70 -14.28
C ALA A 36 -11.46 8.53 -14.50
N ARG A 37 -11.12 8.23 -15.76
CA ARG A 37 -10.17 7.15 -16.10
C ARG A 37 -8.78 7.39 -15.51
N LEU A 38 -8.27 8.61 -15.57
CA LEU A 38 -6.97 8.97 -15.00
C LEU A 38 -6.99 8.88 -13.47
N SER A 39 -8.09 9.28 -12.83
CA SER A 39 -8.25 9.16 -11.38
C SER A 39 -8.26 7.70 -10.93
N ASP A 40 -8.98 6.83 -11.64
CA ASP A 40 -9.01 5.39 -11.35
C ASP A 40 -7.62 4.75 -11.52
N LEU A 41 -6.92 5.07 -12.60
CA LEU A 41 -5.56 4.59 -12.84
C LEU A 41 -4.59 5.06 -11.74
N LEU A 42 -4.68 6.32 -11.31
CA LEU A 42 -3.87 6.82 -10.19
C LEU A 42 -4.18 6.10 -8.88
N ALA A 43 -5.46 5.84 -8.58
CA ALA A 43 -5.85 5.10 -7.39
C ALA A 43 -5.29 3.68 -7.41
N ARG A 44 -5.39 2.98 -8.55
CA ARG A 44 -4.82 1.65 -8.74
C ARG A 44 -3.31 1.62 -8.59
N LEU A 45 -2.58 2.51 -9.27
CA LEU A 45 -1.12 2.60 -9.16
C LEU A 45 -0.66 2.95 -7.74
N THR A 46 -1.42 3.79 -7.04
CA THR A 46 -1.11 4.14 -5.64
C THR A 46 -1.33 2.94 -4.71
N ALA A 47 -2.39 2.16 -4.93
CA ALA A 47 -2.64 0.93 -4.19
C ALA A 47 -1.56 -0.12 -4.45
N GLU A 48 -1.17 -0.32 -5.71
CA GLU A 48 -0.09 -1.23 -6.11
C GLU A 48 1.25 -0.80 -5.51
N ARG A 49 1.57 0.51 -5.55
CA ARG A 49 2.78 1.04 -4.91
C ARG A 49 2.78 0.82 -3.40
N LYS A 50 1.63 0.98 -2.73
CA LYS A 50 1.52 0.71 -1.29
C LYS A 50 1.75 -0.77 -0.98
N GLN A 51 1.21 -1.68 -1.79
CA GLN A 51 1.47 -3.11 -1.66
C GLN A 51 2.94 -3.46 -1.85
N LEU A 52 3.61 -2.85 -2.85
CA LEU A 52 5.03 -3.09 -3.13
C LEU A 52 5.98 -2.47 -2.09
N SER A 53 5.73 -1.23 -1.63
CA SER A 53 6.57 -0.53 -0.64
C SER A 53 6.46 -1.16 0.75
N ASN A 54 5.25 -1.58 1.15
CA ASN A 54 5.07 -2.39 2.35
C ASN A 54 5.99 -3.63 2.33
N GLY A 55 6.09 -4.31 1.19
CA GLY A 55 6.91 -5.50 1.05
C GLY A 55 8.43 -5.29 1.16
N VAL A 56 8.95 -4.11 0.82
CA VAL A 56 10.40 -3.84 0.72
C VAL A 56 10.93 -3.06 1.91
N ASP A 57 10.27 -1.96 2.28
CA ASP A 57 10.72 -1.10 3.38
C ASP A 57 10.49 -1.78 4.75
N GLN A 58 9.38 -2.51 4.89
CA GLN A 58 9.08 -3.20 6.15
C GLN A 58 9.90 -4.47 6.35
N GLN A 59 10.27 -5.18 5.28
CA GLN A 59 11.23 -6.30 5.37
C GLN A 59 12.57 -5.85 5.94
N HIS A 60 13.08 -4.69 5.50
CA HIS A 60 14.30 -4.11 6.06
C HIS A 60 14.15 -3.78 7.55
N ALA A 61 13.04 -3.16 7.95
CA ALA A 61 12.80 -2.83 9.36
C ALA A 61 12.69 -4.07 10.25
N ALA A 62 11.91 -5.08 9.82
CA ALA A 62 11.74 -6.33 10.55
C ALA A 62 13.07 -7.08 10.74
N LEU A 63 13.90 -7.15 9.69
CA LEU A 63 15.23 -7.77 9.76
C LEU A 63 16.19 -7.00 10.68
N ILE A 64 16.13 -5.67 10.69
CA ILE A 64 16.96 -4.84 11.59
C ILE A 64 16.58 -5.10 13.06
N VAL A 65 15.29 -5.11 13.37
CA VAL A 65 14.82 -5.38 14.75
C VAL A 65 15.15 -6.82 15.15
N PHE A 66 15.00 -7.78 14.23
CA PHE A 66 15.38 -9.17 14.48
C PHE A 66 16.89 -9.34 14.73
N ALA A 67 17.73 -8.69 13.92
CA ALA A 67 19.18 -8.69 14.11
C ALA A 67 19.59 -8.00 15.44
N LYS A 68 18.86 -6.97 15.86
CA LYS A 68 19.09 -6.26 17.13
C LYS A 68 18.76 -7.14 18.34
N TYR A 69 17.71 -7.97 18.26
CA TYR A 69 17.23 -8.79 19.36
C TYR A 69 17.27 -10.29 19.04
N GLN A 70 18.46 -10.80 18.73
CA GLN A 70 18.66 -12.25 18.57
C GLN A 70 18.61 -12.97 19.91
N ASN A 71 17.98 -14.16 19.95
CA ASN A 71 17.95 -15.05 21.12
C ASN A 71 17.45 -14.39 22.41
N ILE A 72 16.28 -13.73 22.34
CA ILE A 72 15.68 -13.06 23.49
C ILE A 72 15.35 -14.09 24.60
N GLU A 73 16.07 -14.01 25.72
CA GLU A 73 15.78 -14.84 26.90
C GLU A 73 14.70 -14.22 27.81
N LYS A 74 14.54 -12.88 27.75
CA LYS A 74 13.60 -12.13 28.59
C LYS A 74 12.92 -11.02 27.80
N LEU A 75 11.60 -10.94 27.97
CA LEU A 75 10.80 -9.88 27.38
C LEU A 75 10.93 -8.60 28.23
N THR A 76 11.41 -7.52 27.63
CA THR A 76 11.48 -6.20 28.27
C THR A 76 10.46 -5.24 27.66
N CYS A 77 10.13 -4.16 28.35
CA CYS A 77 9.21 -3.15 27.81
C CYS A 77 9.73 -2.51 26.52
N GLU A 78 11.05 -2.33 26.39
CA GLU A 78 11.67 -1.82 25.17
C GLU A 78 11.44 -2.76 23.98
N ILE A 79 11.65 -4.06 24.19
CA ILE A 79 11.41 -5.10 23.17
C ILE A 79 9.93 -5.13 22.78
N LEU A 80 9.02 -5.02 23.75
CA LEU A 80 7.57 -4.97 23.48
C LEU A 80 7.20 -3.76 22.63
N ILE A 81 7.74 -2.57 22.95
CA ILE A 81 7.46 -1.35 22.18
C ILE A 81 7.97 -1.49 20.74
N GLU A 82 9.07 -2.18 20.49
CA GLU A 82 9.63 -2.34 19.15
C GLU A 82 8.94 -3.45 18.34
N LEU A 83 8.49 -4.54 18.95
CA LEU A 83 7.93 -5.70 18.25
C LEU A 83 6.40 -5.74 18.17
N VAL A 84 5.71 -5.19 19.17
CA VAL A 84 4.26 -5.33 19.35
C VAL A 84 3.56 -4.04 18.93
N ASP A 85 2.58 -4.17 18.04
CA ASP A 85 1.71 -3.06 17.64
C ASP A 85 0.73 -2.75 18.76
N HIS A 86 -0.03 -3.77 19.17
CA HIS A 86 -0.96 -3.65 20.29
C HIS A 86 -1.26 -5.00 20.94
N ILE A 87 -1.75 -4.96 22.17
CA ILE A 87 -2.21 -6.12 22.93
C ILE A 87 -3.70 -5.95 23.22
N LYS A 88 -4.51 -6.94 22.86
CA LYS A 88 -5.93 -7.01 23.20
C LYS A 88 -6.11 -7.92 24.40
N ILE A 89 -6.83 -7.42 25.39
CA ILE A 89 -7.24 -8.18 26.58
C ILE A 89 -8.76 -8.31 26.51
N TYR A 90 -9.26 -9.53 26.58
CA TYR A 90 -10.68 -9.84 26.55
C TYR A 90 -11.22 -9.99 27.98
N GLU A 91 -12.53 -9.79 28.15
CA GLU A 91 -13.21 -9.86 29.46
C GLU A 91 -13.08 -11.23 30.14
N ASN A 92 -12.91 -12.30 29.37
CA ASN A 92 -12.67 -13.65 29.86
C ASN A 92 -11.21 -13.92 30.27
N GLY A 93 -10.35 -12.90 30.22
CA GLY A 93 -8.92 -13.01 30.53
C GLY A 93 -8.03 -13.47 29.38
N ASN A 94 -8.58 -13.70 28.18
CA ASN A 94 -7.76 -14.03 27.02
C ASN A 94 -6.91 -12.83 26.60
N ILE A 95 -5.72 -13.10 26.03
CA ILE A 95 -4.80 -12.09 25.52
C ILE A 95 -4.48 -12.41 24.06
N SER A 96 -4.60 -11.41 23.18
CA SER A 96 -4.07 -11.47 21.82
C SER A 96 -2.97 -10.42 21.65
N VAL A 97 -1.80 -10.85 21.21
CA VAL A 97 -0.67 -9.97 20.91
C VAL A 97 -0.59 -9.80 19.39
N HIS A 98 -0.68 -8.55 18.92
CA HIS A 98 -0.56 -8.22 17.51
C HIS A 98 0.83 -7.64 17.26
N PHE A 99 1.63 -8.33 16.44
CA PHE A 99 2.98 -7.89 16.10
C PHE A 99 2.96 -6.83 14.99
N LYS A 100 3.92 -5.90 15.03
CA LYS A 100 4.08 -4.87 13.99
C LYS A 100 4.46 -5.44 12.62
N PHE A 101 5.14 -6.59 12.63
CA PHE A 101 5.74 -7.20 11.45
C PHE A 101 5.24 -8.63 11.21
N ALA A 102 3.99 -8.93 11.57
CA ALA A 102 3.44 -10.30 11.54
C ALA A 102 3.50 -10.93 10.14
N ASP A 103 3.15 -10.15 9.11
CA ASP A 103 3.15 -10.62 7.71
C ASP A 103 4.58 -10.88 7.22
N GLU A 104 5.55 -10.08 7.65
CA GLU A 104 6.96 -10.21 7.32
C GLU A 104 7.58 -11.43 8.00
N PHE A 105 7.22 -11.71 9.26
CA PHE A 105 7.61 -12.96 9.92
C PHE A 105 7.08 -14.18 9.17
N CYS A 106 5.79 -14.19 8.78
CA CYS A 106 5.23 -15.27 7.98
C CYS A 106 5.97 -15.46 6.64
N ARG A 107 6.27 -14.37 5.93
CA ARG A 107 7.01 -14.42 4.65
C ARG A 107 8.45 -14.89 4.82
N ILE A 108 9.14 -14.48 5.89
CA ILE A 108 10.50 -14.95 6.19
C ILE A 108 10.48 -16.44 6.56
N SER A 109 9.54 -16.87 7.40
CA SER A 109 9.36 -18.29 7.73
C SER A 109 9.07 -19.13 6.50
N GLU A 110 8.16 -18.69 5.64
CA GLU A 110 7.82 -19.37 4.38
C GLU A 110 9.04 -19.43 3.43
N TYR A 111 9.81 -18.34 3.32
CA TYR A 111 11.06 -18.34 2.55
C TYR A 111 12.09 -19.32 3.13
N ILE A 112 12.27 -19.37 4.45
CA ILE A 112 13.19 -20.31 5.10
C ILE A 112 12.73 -21.75 4.84
N GLU A 113 11.45 -22.06 5.05
CA GLU A 113 10.91 -23.40 4.80
C GLU A 113 11.14 -23.84 3.36
N ILE A 114 10.75 -23.03 2.38
CA ILE A 114 10.94 -23.36 0.96
C ILE A 114 12.42 -23.61 0.63
N ASN A 115 13.33 -22.76 1.11
CA ASN A 115 14.76 -22.85 0.74
C ASN A 115 15.59 -23.81 1.62
N THR A 116 15.05 -24.29 2.75
CA THR A 116 15.73 -25.30 3.58
C THR A 116 15.25 -26.73 3.30
N ILE A 117 14.06 -26.91 2.71
CA ILE A 117 13.58 -28.23 2.25
C ILE A 117 14.38 -28.71 1.02
N ASP A 118 14.75 -27.80 0.10
CA ASP A 118 15.52 -28.15 -1.11
C ASP A 118 16.96 -28.63 -0.83
N THR A 119 17.51 -28.38 0.37
CA THR A 119 18.86 -28.82 0.74
C THR A 119 18.92 -30.21 1.37
N ALA A 120 17.78 -30.84 1.67
CA ALA A 120 17.73 -32.16 2.31
C ALA A 120 17.63 -33.35 1.33
N GLU A 121 17.31 -33.12 0.04
CA GLU A 121 17.19 -34.19 -0.97
C GLU A 121 18.41 -34.36 -1.88
N ALA A 122 19.51 -33.64 -1.61
CA ALA A 122 20.76 -33.71 -2.37
C ALA A 122 21.96 -34.21 -1.55
N GLY A 123 21.74 -35.16 -0.63
CA GLY A 123 22.77 -35.79 0.20
C GLY A 123 22.76 -37.31 0.12
#